data_AF-A0A165BDB0-F1
#
_entry.id   AF-A0A165BDB0-F1
#
_cell.length_a   1.000
_cell.length_b   1.000
_cell.length_c   1.000
_cell.angle_alpha   90.00
_cell.angle_beta   90.00
_cell.angle_gamma   90.00
#
_symmetry.space_group_name_H-M   'P 1'
#
loop_
_entity.id
_entity.type
_entity.pdbx_description
1 polymer ?
#
loop_
_entity_poly.entity_id
_entity_poly.type
_entity_poly.pdbx_seq_one_letter_code
_entity_poly.pdbx_strand_id
1 'polypeptide(L)'
;MSAERIDSRNKRTFTKACLLPSFMSTPQTRTIYQNLVDSDAPPIKLYTLLESLLTEELIQELLSGAPSSPLPIPIRIGISPAYSSAGTLCAIALASETVALIIQFNNEANAQREMLSSQVFCNADCFLYAFDLGPLAAALYLDRKLRMLNGIDVQDACLPGEGSDRDPFAAIKFAVGEDEQLYKENIDSAFEDLTWDTSLPRCFNSVALRAWVARYLPNIADMEERFNGVKRVNTQDMDDEYVKLIAQFARGDQRLAAKKTNTTAHDFKTLFTNKQKAKLTADRFQDRFRKNSDMQLRVCDATGAEYLTRGGTAVVAGRSATIETADRLEGKTILGVTTLNAAKPTIVDRQKAYHSLRAFQGHVHLLTNPFLKYILQPSQEFSWPEEFISTDTIPPVLSD
;
A
#
# COMPACT_ATOMS: atom_id res chain seq x y z
N MET A 1 48.57 42.31 -0.16
CA MET A 1 48.66 40.86 -0.38
C MET A 1 47.54 40.24 0.44
N SER A 2 46.26 40.28 0.04
CA SER A 2 45.61 39.68 -1.15
C SER A 2 45.64 38.15 -1.17
N ALA A 3 44.59 37.54 -0.62
CA ALA A 3 44.03 36.21 -0.94
C ALA A 3 42.66 36.12 -0.21
N GLU A 4 41.54 36.30 -0.93
CA GLU A 4 40.64 35.26 -1.46
C GLU A 4 39.75 34.57 -0.38
N ARG A 5 38.42 34.84 -0.35
CA ARG A 5 37.32 34.07 -1.02
C ARG A 5 37.13 32.70 -0.30
N ILE A 6 35.95 32.22 0.13
CA ILE A 6 34.67 32.05 -0.59
C ILE A 6 33.52 31.78 0.42
N ASP A 7 32.41 32.45 0.14
CA ASP A 7 30.99 32.21 0.44
C ASP A 7 30.55 30.76 0.71
N SER A 8 29.94 30.48 1.88
CA SER A 8 29.26 29.20 2.15
C SER A 8 27.73 29.38 2.06
N ARG A 9 27.22 28.91 0.92
CA ARG A 9 25.82 28.94 0.52
C ARG A 9 24.90 28.25 1.53
N ASN A 10 23.88 29.00 1.92
CA ASN A 10 22.57 28.55 2.39
C ASN A 10 22.05 27.36 1.56
N LYS A 11 22.13 26.13 2.10
CA LYS A 11 21.41 24.97 1.57
C LYS A 11 19.95 25.07 1.98
N ARG A 12 19.14 25.78 1.18
CA ARG A 12 17.68 25.61 1.22
C ARG A 12 17.36 24.21 0.69
N THR A 13 17.09 23.29 1.61
CA THR A 13 16.34 22.05 1.31
C THR A 13 14.98 22.45 0.76
N PHE A 14 14.79 22.30 -0.55
CA PHE A 14 13.48 22.35 -1.18
C PHE A 14 12.71 21.08 -0.78
N THR A 15 12.08 21.09 0.38
CA THR A 15 10.94 20.22 0.64
C THR A 15 9.87 20.69 -0.34
N LYS A 16 9.64 19.92 -1.41
CA LYS A 16 8.50 20.12 -2.29
C LYS A 16 7.26 19.80 -1.47
N ALA A 17 6.79 20.76 -0.68
CA ALA A 17 5.48 20.71 -0.08
C ALA A 17 4.50 20.38 -1.22
N CYS A 18 3.54 19.49 -0.97
CA CYS A 18 2.35 19.41 -1.82
C CYS A 18 1.75 20.82 -1.86
N LEU A 19 2.14 21.60 -2.86
CA LEU A 19 1.51 22.86 -3.18
C LEU A 19 0.10 22.49 -3.56
N LEU A 20 -0.82 22.69 -2.63
CA LEU A 20 -2.25 22.55 -2.87
C LEU A 20 -2.56 23.39 -4.11
N PRO A 21 -3.17 22.81 -5.17
CA PRO A 21 -3.70 23.62 -6.24
C PRO A 21 -4.64 24.65 -5.62
N SER A 22 -4.34 25.93 -5.82
CA SER A 22 -5.22 27.01 -5.46
C SER A 22 -6.57 26.79 -6.17
N PHE A 23 -7.66 26.81 -5.39
CA PHE A 23 -9.07 26.86 -5.82
C PHE A 23 -9.74 25.55 -6.26
N MET A 24 -9.94 24.60 -5.33
CA MET A 24 -11.22 23.87 -5.31
C MET A 24 -12.18 24.64 -4.39
N SER A 25 -13.00 25.54 -4.95
CA SER A 25 -14.04 26.25 -4.19
C SER A 25 -15.32 25.44 -4.05
N THR A 26 -15.49 24.41 -4.89
CA THR A 26 -16.66 23.52 -4.91
C THR A 26 -16.23 22.06 -5.10
N PRO A 27 -17.01 21.10 -4.58
CA PRO A 27 -16.81 19.68 -4.89
C PRO A 27 -16.87 19.42 -6.39
N GLN A 28 -15.86 18.73 -6.93
CA GLN A 28 -15.85 18.28 -8.32
C GLN A 28 -16.61 16.97 -8.43
N THR A 29 -17.51 16.87 -9.41
CA THR A 29 -18.34 15.68 -9.63
C THR A 29 -18.13 15.16 -11.05
N ARG A 30 -17.99 13.85 -11.20
CA ARG A 30 -18.01 13.16 -12.49
C ARG A 30 -18.51 11.73 -12.34
N THR A 31 -18.87 11.10 -13.45
CA THR A 31 -19.19 9.67 -13.48
C THR A 31 -17.98 8.88 -13.97
N ILE A 32 -17.68 7.77 -13.31
CA ILE A 32 -16.68 6.79 -13.73
C ILE A 32 -17.34 5.41 -13.86
N TYR A 33 -16.70 4.51 -14.60
CA TYR A 33 -17.11 3.12 -14.71
C TYR A 33 -16.00 2.26 -14.14
N GLN A 34 -16.37 1.21 -13.41
CA GLN A 34 -15.39 0.23 -12.98
C GLN A 34 -14.93 -0.60 -14.19
N ASN A 35 -13.65 -0.90 -14.23
CA ASN A 35 -13.01 -1.69 -15.28
C ASN A 35 -12.05 -2.73 -14.68
N LEU A 36 -12.34 -3.18 -13.45
CA LEU A 36 -11.49 -4.13 -12.72
C LEU A 36 -12.01 -5.56 -12.86
N VAL A 37 -13.33 -5.72 -12.83
CA VAL A 37 -14.04 -6.99 -12.87
C VAL A 37 -15.06 -6.94 -14.00
N ASP A 38 -15.24 -8.01 -14.76
CA ASP A 38 -16.25 -8.10 -15.81
C ASP A 38 -17.64 -8.37 -15.20
N SER A 39 -18.18 -7.35 -14.55
CA SER A 39 -19.49 -7.38 -13.89
C SER A 39 -20.35 -6.21 -14.38
N ASP A 40 -21.67 -6.41 -14.42
CA ASP A 40 -22.64 -5.36 -14.77
C ASP A 40 -22.87 -4.41 -13.59
N ALA A 41 -21.81 -3.70 -13.21
CA ALA A 41 -21.82 -2.73 -12.14
C ALA A 41 -22.38 -1.38 -12.62
N PRO A 42 -23.22 -0.71 -11.82
CA PRO A 42 -23.75 0.59 -12.19
C PRO A 42 -22.64 1.66 -12.28
N PRO A 43 -22.86 2.76 -13.02
CA PRO A 43 -21.93 3.87 -13.05
C PRO A 43 -21.71 4.46 -11.66
N ILE A 44 -20.46 4.84 -11.36
CA ILE A 44 -20.06 5.37 -10.06
C ILE A 44 -19.99 6.90 -10.17
N LYS A 45 -20.81 7.58 -9.37
CA LYS A 45 -20.74 9.04 -9.17
C LYS A 45 -19.58 9.36 -8.24
N LEU A 46 -18.53 9.95 -8.81
CA LEU A 46 -17.31 10.31 -8.11
C LEU A 46 -17.34 11.78 -7.71
N TYR A 47 -17.21 12.01 -6.41
CA TYR A 47 -16.97 13.31 -5.80
C TYR A 47 -15.51 13.46 -5.40
N THR A 48 -14.93 14.62 -5.67
CA THR A 48 -13.58 14.99 -5.22
C THR A 48 -13.63 16.35 -4.57
N LEU A 49 -13.16 16.43 -3.32
CA LEU A 49 -13.26 17.65 -2.53
C LEU A 49 -12.14 17.75 -1.49
N LEU A 50 -11.91 18.98 -1.04
CA LEU A 50 -11.16 19.22 0.19
C LEU A 50 -12.03 18.86 1.40
N GLU A 51 -11.40 18.39 2.47
CA GLU A 51 -12.06 18.04 3.73
C GLU A 51 -12.94 19.17 4.28
N SER A 52 -12.54 20.43 4.11
CA SER A 52 -13.33 21.59 4.55
C SER A 52 -14.65 21.79 3.78
N LEU A 53 -14.81 21.14 2.63
CA LEU A 53 -16.04 21.19 1.82
C LEU A 53 -16.92 19.97 2.04
N LEU A 54 -16.55 19.07 2.97
CA LEU A 54 -17.35 17.90 3.30
C LEU A 54 -18.62 18.34 4.02
N THR A 55 -19.76 17.92 3.51
CA THR A 55 -21.08 18.19 4.09
C THR A 55 -21.76 16.89 4.50
N GLU A 56 -22.75 17.00 5.38
CA GLU A 56 -23.54 15.86 5.84
C GLU A 56 -24.32 15.23 4.68
N GLU A 57 -24.82 16.02 3.73
CA GLU A 57 -25.57 15.53 2.58
C GLU A 57 -24.72 14.60 1.69
N LEU A 58 -23.42 14.91 1.53
CA LEU A 58 -22.50 14.06 0.76
C LEU A 58 -22.23 12.74 1.49
N ILE A 59 -22.13 12.76 2.82
CA ILE A 59 -21.99 11.54 3.61
C ILE A 59 -23.28 10.72 3.53
N GLN A 60 -24.44 11.34 3.68
CA GLN A 60 -25.72 10.65 3.57
C GLN A 60 -25.92 10.05 2.17
N GLU A 61 -25.55 10.74 1.09
CA GLU A 61 -25.60 10.18 -0.27
C GLU A 61 -24.66 8.97 -0.42
N LEU A 62 -23.47 9.01 0.20
CA LEU A 62 -22.57 7.86 0.24
C LEU A 62 -23.20 6.67 0.99
N LEU A 63 -23.78 6.92 2.17
CA LEU A 63 -24.34 5.89 3.06
C LEU A 63 -25.68 5.32 2.55
N SER A 64 -26.50 6.12 1.87
CA SER A 64 -27.82 5.70 1.35
C SER A 64 -27.73 4.68 0.24
N GLY A 65 -26.59 4.61 -0.47
CA GLY A 65 -26.43 3.72 -1.62
C GLY A 65 -27.41 4.03 -2.75
N ALA A 66 -27.76 3.01 -3.54
CA ALA A 66 -28.72 3.15 -4.64
C ALA A 66 -30.14 3.45 -4.10
N PRO A 67 -30.88 4.42 -4.69
CA PRO A 67 -32.14 4.95 -4.13
C PRO A 67 -33.31 3.95 -4.08
N SER A 68 -33.15 2.73 -4.59
CA SER A 68 -34.22 1.74 -4.75
C SER A 68 -34.21 0.59 -3.74
N SER A 69 -33.32 0.58 -2.74
CA SER A 69 -33.23 -0.48 -1.73
C SER A 69 -33.30 0.08 -0.31
N PRO A 70 -33.96 -0.61 0.65
CA PRO A 70 -33.79 -0.28 2.07
C PRO A 70 -32.30 -0.29 2.43
N LEU A 71 -31.89 0.62 3.33
CA LEU A 71 -30.51 0.74 3.81
C LEU A 71 -30.02 -0.64 4.28
N PRO A 72 -29.01 -1.23 3.62
CA PRO A 72 -28.46 -2.50 4.06
C PRO A 72 -27.77 -2.26 5.40
N ILE A 73 -28.19 -3.00 6.43
CA ILE A 73 -27.48 -3.07 7.71
C ILE A 73 -26.80 -4.44 7.75
N PRO A 74 -25.45 -4.50 7.85
CA PRO A 74 -24.53 -3.37 8.01
C PRO A 74 -24.29 -2.59 6.70
N ILE A 75 -24.01 -1.29 6.83
CA ILE A 75 -23.62 -0.41 5.71
C ILE A 75 -22.19 -0.76 5.31
N ARG A 76 -21.99 -1.22 4.07
CA ARG A 76 -20.67 -1.65 3.58
C ARG A 76 -20.01 -0.50 2.81
N ILE A 77 -18.90 0.01 3.35
CA ILE A 77 -18.10 1.07 2.74
C ILE A 77 -16.70 0.56 2.47
N GLY A 78 -16.25 0.67 1.22
CA GLY A 78 -14.87 0.39 0.85
C GLY A 78 -14.03 1.64 1.03
N ILE A 79 -12.81 1.49 1.53
CA ILE A 79 -11.90 2.61 1.79
C ILE A 79 -10.54 2.38 1.13
N SER A 80 -9.94 3.45 0.63
CA SER A 80 -8.64 3.38 -0.05
C SER A 80 -7.82 4.66 0.17
N PRO A 81 -6.55 4.54 0.59
CA PRO A 81 -5.70 5.70 0.83
C PRO A 81 -5.00 6.21 -0.43
N ALA A 82 -4.60 7.48 -0.36
CA ALA A 82 -3.58 8.05 -1.23
C ALA A 82 -2.58 8.86 -0.39
N TYR A 83 -1.29 8.64 -0.64
CA TYR A 83 -0.19 9.17 0.18
C TYR A 83 0.65 10.18 -0.59
N SER A 84 1.28 11.14 0.06
CA SER A 84 2.35 11.92 -0.58
C SER A 84 3.53 11.03 -0.95
N SER A 85 4.46 11.54 -1.77
CA SER A 85 5.75 10.89 -2.02
C SER A 85 6.59 10.70 -0.74
N ALA A 86 6.30 11.44 0.33
CA ALA A 86 6.91 11.22 1.65
C ALA A 86 6.20 10.12 2.48
N GLY A 87 5.14 9.52 1.93
CA GLY A 87 4.32 8.49 2.55
C GLY A 87 3.24 9.02 3.49
N THR A 88 2.99 10.33 3.59
CA THR A 88 1.94 10.90 4.48
C THR A 88 0.56 10.74 3.84
N LEU A 89 -0.46 10.29 4.58
CA LEU A 89 -1.83 10.14 4.07
C LEU A 89 -2.38 11.50 3.62
N CYS A 90 -2.58 11.71 2.33
CA CYS A 90 -3.04 12.97 1.74
C CYS A 90 -4.53 12.99 1.46
N ALA A 91 -5.06 11.87 0.98
CA ALA A 91 -6.48 11.72 0.66
C ALA A 91 -6.95 10.32 1.01
N ILE A 92 -8.27 10.17 1.13
CA ILE A 92 -8.92 8.88 1.27
C ILE A 92 -10.13 8.85 0.34
N ALA A 93 -10.33 7.73 -0.35
CA ALA A 93 -11.60 7.43 -1.00
C ALA A 93 -12.46 6.58 -0.08
N LEU A 94 -13.74 6.91 -0.03
CA LEU A 94 -14.81 6.10 0.53
C LEU A 94 -15.74 5.72 -0.62
N ALA A 95 -16.14 4.47 -0.75
CA ALA A 95 -17.00 4.03 -1.83
C ALA A 95 -18.15 3.15 -1.33
N SER A 96 -19.35 3.46 -1.81
CA SER A 96 -20.49 2.57 -1.82
C SER A 96 -20.62 1.95 -3.23
N GLU A 97 -21.81 1.45 -3.58
CA GLU A 97 -22.04 0.81 -4.88
C GLU A 97 -21.96 1.78 -6.05
N THR A 98 -22.62 2.93 -5.90
CA THR A 98 -22.85 3.92 -6.96
C THR A 98 -22.21 5.27 -6.64
N VAL A 99 -21.61 5.44 -5.46
CA VAL A 99 -21.01 6.71 -5.03
C VAL A 99 -19.59 6.45 -4.53
N ALA A 100 -18.66 7.30 -4.96
CA ALA A 100 -17.32 7.36 -4.41
C ALA A 100 -16.99 8.80 -4.01
N LEU A 101 -16.42 8.96 -2.82
CA LEU A 101 -16.07 10.24 -2.22
C LEU A 101 -14.57 10.27 -1.95
N ILE A 102 -13.83 11.10 -2.70
CA ILE A 102 -12.41 11.35 -2.44
C ILE A 102 -12.28 12.62 -1.61
N ILE A 103 -11.82 12.45 -0.38
CA ILE A 103 -11.62 13.51 0.59
C ILE A 103 -10.12 13.79 0.68
N GLN A 104 -9.71 14.97 0.23
CA GLN A 104 -8.35 15.44 0.43
C GLN A 104 -8.23 16.13 1.79
N PHE A 105 -7.39 15.58 2.66
CA PHE A 105 -7.25 16.07 4.02
C PHE A 105 -6.51 17.40 4.10
N ASN A 106 -7.00 18.27 4.98
CA ASN A 106 -6.27 19.45 5.42
C ASN A 106 -5.32 19.09 6.56
N ASN A 107 -4.27 19.87 6.77
CA ASN A 107 -3.33 19.61 7.86
C ASN A 107 -3.95 19.92 9.23
N GLU A 108 -4.86 20.88 9.29
CA GLU A 108 -5.55 21.27 10.51
C GLU A 108 -6.77 20.37 10.74
N ALA A 109 -7.01 19.99 11.99
CA ALA A 109 -8.25 19.34 12.37
C ALA A 109 -9.40 20.35 12.26
N ASN A 110 -10.55 19.92 11.76
CA ASN A 110 -11.75 20.73 11.63
C ASN A 110 -12.98 19.91 12.01
N ALA A 111 -14.13 20.58 12.14
CA ALA A 111 -15.41 19.95 12.45
C ALA A 111 -15.79 18.85 11.45
N GLN A 112 -15.38 18.99 10.18
CA GLN A 112 -15.64 17.99 9.14
C GLN A 112 -14.91 16.67 9.41
N ARG A 113 -13.73 16.71 10.04
CA ARG A 113 -13.01 15.50 10.46
C ARG A 113 -13.75 14.74 11.55
N GLU A 114 -14.30 15.46 12.52
CA GLU A 114 -15.10 14.88 13.60
C GLU A 114 -16.39 14.27 13.05
N MET A 115 -17.07 14.96 12.13
CA MET A 115 -18.23 14.43 11.40
C MET A 115 -17.88 13.16 10.62
N LEU A 116 -16.76 13.16 9.88
CA LEU A 116 -16.29 11.98 9.16
C LEU A 116 -15.97 10.82 10.11
N SER A 117 -15.39 11.13 11.27
CA SER A 117 -15.13 10.15 12.33
C SER A 117 -16.42 9.55 12.86
N SER A 118 -17.39 10.37 13.28
CA SER A 118 -18.62 9.89 13.93
C SER A 118 -19.59 9.21 12.97
N GLN A 119 -19.75 9.74 11.75
CA GLN A 119 -20.74 9.22 10.80
C GLN A 119 -20.25 8.02 9.98
N VAL A 120 -18.92 7.87 9.79
CA VAL A 120 -18.35 6.80 8.96
C VAL A 120 -17.38 5.91 9.74
N PHE A 121 -16.24 6.45 10.21
CA PHE A 121 -15.16 5.59 10.71
C PHE A 121 -15.46 4.89 12.05
N CYS A 122 -16.16 5.59 12.94
CA CYS A 122 -16.55 5.15 14.28
C CYS A 122 -18.04 4.83 14.39
N ASN A 123 -18.74 4.74 13.25
CA ASN A 123 -20.15 4.37 13.20
C ASN A 123 -20.28 2.84 13.31
N ALA A 124 -21.03 2.37 14.31
CA ALA A 124 -21.22 0.94 14.57
C ALA A 124 -21.94 0.20 13.44
N ASP A 125 -22.75 0.90 12.65
CA ASP A 125 -23.48 0.33 11.51
C ASP A 125 -22.64 0.28 10.24
N CYS A 126 -21.50 0.98 10.19
CA CYS A 126 -20.60 0.99 9.04
C CYS A 126 -19.53 -0.10 9.16
N PHE A 127 -19.39 -0.94 8.15
CA PHE A 127 -18.29 -1.89 7.99
C PHE A 127 -17.35 -1.36 6.92
N LEU A 128 -16.07 -1.23 7.28
CA LEU A 128 -15.07 -0.53 6.48
C LEU A 128 -14.09 -1.53 5.86
N TYR A 129 -14.20 -1.77 4.57
CA TYR A 129 -13.38 -2.75 3.86
C TYR A 129 -12.19 -2.08 3.21
N ALA A 130 -10.98 -2.59 3.44
CA ALA A 130 -9.78 -2.04 2.82
C ALA A 130 -8.77 -3.13 2.46
N PHE A 131 -7.98 -2.85 1.42
CA PHE A 131 -6.70 -3.54 1.22
C PHE A 131 -5.64 -2.86 2.09
N ASP A 132 -4.75 -3.67 2.65
CA ASP A 132 -3.67 -3.28 3.56
C ASP A 132 -4.16 -2.37 4.69
N LEU A 133 -5.18 -2.86 5.40
CA LEU A 133 -5.88 -2.10 6.44
C LEU A 133 -4.96 -1.74 7.60
N GLY A 134 -3.97 -2.58 7.94
CA GLY A 134 -3.01 -2.30 9.02
C GLY A 134 -2.25 -0.97 8.81
N PRO A 135 -1.50 -0.83 7.70
CA PRO A 135 -0.88 0.44 7.32
C PRO A 135 -1.86 1.61 7.24
N LEU A 136 -3.07 1.39 6.73
CA LEU A 136 -4.10 2.42 6.64
C LEU A 136 -4.57 2.91 8.03
N ALA A 137 -4.88 1.99 8.94
CA ALA A 137 -5.30 2.30 10.31
C ALA A 137 -4.20 3.11 11.04
N ALA A 138 -2.94 2.72 10.85
CA ALA A 138 -1.80 3.45 11.39
C ALA A 138 -1.70 4.87 10.80
N ALA A 139 -1.97 5.03 9.51
CA ALA A 139 -1.91 6.33 8.83
C ALA A 139 -3.08 7.25 9.24
N LEU A 140 -4.30 6.72 9.35
CA LEU A 140 -5.46 7.44 9.88
C LEU A 140 -5.16 8.00 11.28
N TYR A 141 -4.60 7.17 12.18
CA TYR A 141 -4.28 7.60 13.53
C TYR A 141 -3.13 8.62 13.58
N LEU A 142 -1.97 8.32 12.98
CA LEU A 142 -0.79 9.17 13.14
C LEU A 142 -0.84 10.45 12.30
N ASP A 143 -1.32 10.37 11.06
CA ASP A 143 -1.31 11.52 10.16
C ASP A 143 -2.57 12.37 10.30
N ARG A 144 -3.72 11.76 10.63
CA ARG A 144 -5.02 12.44 10.62
C ARG A 144 -5.77 12.46 11.95
N LYS A 145 -5.29 11.75 12.98
CA LYS A 145 -5.99 11.63 14.29
C LYS A 145 -7.38 11.03 14.17
N LEU A 146 -7.58 10.17 13.17
CA LEU A 146 -8.81 9.40 12.99
C LEU A 146 -8.63 8.01 13.57
N ARG A 147 -9.68 7.52 14.22
CA ARG A 147 -9.82 6.14 14.69
C ARG A 147 -10.85 5.42 13.83
N MET A 148 -10.96 4.10 14.01
CA MET A 148 -11.95 3.28 13.29
C MET A 148 -12.46 2.16 14.18
N LEU A 149 -13.73 1.77 13.99
CA LEU A 149 -14.41 0.79 14.83
C LEU A 149 -14.51 -0.60 14.17
N ASN A 150 -14.99 -0.65 12.93
CA ASN A 150 -15.34 -1.88 12.22
C ASN A 150 -14.51 -2.06 10.93
N GLY A 151 -13.19 -1.90 11.02
CA GLY A 151 -12.30 -2.12 9.88
C GLY A 151 -12.15 -3.60 9.55
N ILE A 152 -12.31 -3.98 8.29
CA ILE A 152 -12.13 -5.36 7.79
C ILE A 152 -11.08 -5.36 6.69
N ASP A 153 -10.03 -6.16 6.90
CA ASP A 153 -8.95 -6.31 5.93
C ASP A 153 -9.33 -7.33 4.85
N VAL A 154 -9.37 -6.88 3.60
CA VAL A 154 -9.80 -7.70 2.46
C VAL A 154 -8.86 -8.88 2.22
N GLN A 155 -7.56 -8.66 2.33
CA GLN A 155 -6.59 -9.73 2.07
C GLN A 155 -6.60 -10.78 3.19
N ASP A 156 -6.92 -10.43 4.43
CA ASP A 156 -7.07 -11.40 5.52
C ASP A 156 -8.30 -12.31 5.34
N ALA A 157 -9.37 -11.79 4.72
CA ALA A 157 -10.56 -12.59 4.37
C ALA A 157 -10.29 -13.58 3.22
N CYS A 158 -9.52 -13.15 2.22
CA CYS A 158 -9.32 -13.90 0.98
C CYS A 158 -8.08 -14.81 1.02
N LEU A 159 -7.01 -14.37 1.67
CA LEU A 159 -5.71 -15.03 1.69
C LEU A 159 -5.20 -15.16 3.13
N PRO A 160 -5.93 -15.91 4.00
CA PRO A 160 -5.60 -15.99 5.41
C PRO A 160 -4.27 -16.72 5.63
N GLY A 161 -3.50 -16.25 6.60
CA GLY A 161 -2.29 -16.94 7.06
C GLY A 161 -1.06 -16.05 7.15
N GLU A 162 -0.09 -16.48 7.96
CA GLU A 162 1.21 -15.83 8.04
C GLU A 162 2.01 -16.10 6.76
N GLY A 163 2.62 -15.06 6.19
CA GLY A 163 3.48 -15.19 5.01
C GLY A 163 2.72 -15.30 3.68
N SER A 164 1.38 -15.19 3.68
CA SER A 164 0.62 -15.10 2.43
C SER A 164 1.11 -13.91 1.59
N ASP A 165 1.20 -14.12 0.27
CA ASP A 165 1.46 -13.02 -0.64
C ASP A 165 0.16 -12.22 -0.70
N ARG A 166 0.09 -11.16 0.11
CA ARG A 166 -1.05 -10.23 0.23
C ARG A 166 -1.18 -9.40 -1.05
N ASP A 167 -1.22 -10.06 -2.20
CA ASP A 167 -1.33 -9.46 -3.51
C ASP A 167 -2.81 -9.09 -3.76
N PRO A 168 -3.11 -7.82 -4.09
CA PRO A 168 -4.49 -7.38 -4.34
C PRO A 168 -5.17 -8.17 -5.46
N PHE A 169 -4.44 -8.48 -6.54
CA PHE A 169 -4.99 -9.25 -7.66
C PHE A 169 -5.37 -10.68 -7.21
N ALA A 170 -4.49 -11.37 -6.47
CA ALA A 170 -4.79 -12.69 -5.92
C ALA A 170 -6.00 -12.67 -4.97
N ALA A 171 -6.14 -11.64 -4.14
CA ALA A 171 -7.30 -11.51 -3.24
C ALA A 171 -8.60 -11.26 -4.01
N ILE A 172 -8.59 -10.39 -5.02
CA ILE A 172 -9.74 -10.15 -5.90
C ILE A 172 -10.10 -11.43 -6.66
N LYS A 173 -9.11 -12.12 -7.25
CA LYS A 173 -9.31 -13.39 -7.95
C LYS A 173 -9.90 -14.46 -7.05
N PHE A 174 -9.40 -14.57 -5.83
CA PHE A 174 -9.96 -15.50 -4.86
C PHE A 174 -11.45 -15.22 -4.57
N ALA A 175 -11.79 -13.95 -4.35
CA ALA A 175 -13.15 -13.56 -4.00
C ALA A 175 -14.14 -13.66 -5.16
N VAL A 176 -13.70 -13.34 -6.38
CA VAL A 176 -14.52 -13.38 -7.60
C VAL A 176 -14.68 -14.80 -8.15
N GLY A 177 -13.70 -15.67 -7.92
CA GLY A 177 -13.69 -17.03 -8.49
C GLY A 177 -13.23 -17.04 -9.94
N GLU A 178 -13.57 -18.12 -10.65
CA GLU A 178 -13.20 -18.32 -12.07
C GLU A 178 -14.33 -17.93 -13.04
N ASP A 179 -15.50 -17.55 -12.53
CA ASP A 179 -16.70 -17.29 -13.32
C ASP A 179 -16.73 -15.90 -13.96
N GLU A 180 -16.15 -14.89 -13.32
CA GLU A 180 -16.04 -13.53 -13.88
C GLU A 180 -14.62 -13.26 -14.39
N GLN A 181 -14.54 -12.58 -15.54
CA GLN A 181 -13.26 -12.17 -16.10
C GLN A 181 -12.65 -11.02 -15.30
N LEU A 182 -11.36 -11.13 -14.96
CA LEU A 182 -10.61 -10.06 -14.31
C LEU A 182 -9.67 -9.35 -15.27
N TYR A 183 -9.65 -8.03 -15.21
CA TYR A 183 -8.73 -7.21 -16.00
C TYR A 183 -7.45 -6.98 -15.21
N LYS A 184 -6.54 -7.95 -15.25
CA LYS A 184 -5.31 -7.97 -14.44
C LYS A 184 -4.51 -6.67 -14.57
N GLU A 185 -4.31 -6.17 -15.77
CA GLU A 185 -3.52 -4.95 -16.02
C GLU A 185 -4.16 -3.72 -15.36
N ASN A 186 -5.50 -3.64 -15.33
CA ASN A 186 -6.21 -2.55 -14.69
C ASN A 186 -6.12 -2.64 -13.17
N ILE A 187 -6.20 -3.85 -12.61
CA ILE A 187 -6.00 -4.09 -11.17
C ILE A 187 -4.57 -3.72 -10.78
N ASP A 188 -3.57 -4.28 -11.47
CA ASP A 188 -2.17 -3.97 -11.20
C ASP A 188 -1.92 -2.46 -11.28
N SER A 189 -2.42 -1.79 -12.33
CA SER A 189 -2.31 -0.34 -12.50
C SER A 189 -2.97 0.46 -11.36
N ALA A 190 -4.14 0.02 -10.87
CA ALA A 190 -4.85 0.70 -9.80
C ALA A 190 -4.15 0.59 -8.44
N PHE A 191 -3.42 -0.50 -8.19
CA PHE A 191 -2.72 -0.78 -6.93
C PHE A 191 -1.21 -0.50 -6.96
N GLU A 192 -0.60 -0.30 -8.13
CA GLU A 192 0.84 -0.07 -8.28
C GLU A 192 1.30 1.23 -7.60
N ASP A 193 0.53 2.31 -7.73
CA ASP A 193 0.89 3.62 -7.20
C ASP A 193 -0.18 4.17 -6.26
N LEU A 194 0.17 4.28 -4.98
CA LEU A 194 -0.66 4.89 -3.95
C LEU A 194 -0.36 6.39 -3.79
N THR A 195 0.51 6.97 -4.63
CA THR A 195 0.91 8.38 -4.54
C THR A 195 -0.22 9.31 -4.98
N TRP A 196 -0.50 10.30 -4.14
CA TRP A 196 -1.45 11.37 -4.40
C TRP A 196 -0.80 12.47 -5.24
N ASP A 197 -0.98 12.38 -6.56
CA ASP A 197 -0.61 13.43 -7.51
C ASP A 197 -1.86 13.94 -8.22
N THR A 198 -2.33 15.12 -7.80
CA THR A 198 -3.52 15.76 -8.37
C THR A 198 -3.31 16.25 -9.81
N SER A 199 -2.07 16.29 -10.30
CA SER A 199 -1.78 16.61 -11.71
C SER A 199 -2.08 15.44 -12.65
N LEU A 200 -2.24 14.23 -12.09
CA LEU A 200 -2.49 13.01 -12.85
C LEU A 200 -3.96 12.57 -12.71
N PRO A 201 -4.80 12.69 -13.76
CA PRO A 201 -6.20 12.32 -13.70
C PRO A 201 -6.46 10.85 -13.29
N ARG A 202 -5.51 9.95 -13.60
CA ARG A 202 -5.57 8.53 -13.23
C ARG A 202 -5.53 8.28 -11.73
N CYS A 203 -4.94 9.19 -10.96
CA CYS A 203 -4.82 9.09 -9.50
C CYS A 203 -6.21 8.96 -8.87
N PHE A 204 -7.13 9.87 -9.22
CA PHE A 204 -8.50 9.88 -8.71
C PHE A 204 -9.25 8.58 -9.01
N ASN A 205 -9.17 8.08 -10.26
CA ASN A 205 -9.83 6.84 -10.63
C ASN A 205 -9.25 5.64 -9.88
N SER A 206 -7.92 5.54 -9.78
CA SER A 206 -7.27 4.41 -9.12
C SER A 206 -7.65 4.32 -7.64
N VAL A 207 -7.63 5.45 -6.92
CA VAL A 207 -8.00 5.48 -5.49
C VAL A 207 -9.48 5.14 -5.31
N ALA A 208 -10.37 5.68 -6.15
CA ALA A 208 -11.80 5.39 -6.10
C ALA A 208 -12.12 3.93 -6.43
N LEU A 209 -11.51 3.37 -7.48
CA LEU A 209 -11.76 1.99 -7.90
C LEU A 209 -11.21 0.97 -6.88
N ARG A 210 -10.09 1.27 -6.22
CA ARG A 210 -9.60 0.49 -5.08
C ARG A 210 -10.60 0.44 -3.91
N ALA A 211 -11.18 1.59 -3.56
CA ALA A 211 -12.22 1.65 -2.54
C ALA A 211 -13.47 0.88 -3.00
N TRP A 212 -13.91 1.10 -4.24
CA TRP A 212 -15.09 0.45 -4.79
C TRP A 212 -14.95 -1.07 -4.82
N VAL A 213 -13.82 -1.61 -5.28
CA VAL A 213 -13.63 -3.07 -5.30
C VAL A 213 -13.57 -3.64 -3.89
N ALA A 214 -12.96 -2.95 -2.92
CA ALA A 214 -13.00 -3.37 -1.52
C ALA A 214 -14.43 -3.47 -0.96
N ARG A 215 -15.33 -2.57 -1.38
CA ARG A 215 -16.77 -2.63 -1.06
C ARG A 215 -17.48 -3.76 -1.81
N TYR A 216 -17.08 -4.03 -3.05
CA TYR A 216 -17.75 -4.97 -3.95
C TYR A 216 -17.61 -6.41 -3.45
N LEU A 217 -16.38 -6.83 -3.12
CA LEU A 217 -16.06 -8.24 -2.82
C LEU A 217 -16.93 -8.91 -1.74
N PRO A 218 -17.29 -8.26 -0.62
CA PRO A 218 -18.16 -8.86 0.38
C PRO A 218 -19.59 -9.16 -0.11
N ASN A 219 -20.03 -8.61 -1.25
CA ASN A 219 -21.36 -8.87 -1.80
C ASN A 219 -21.37 -10.05 -2.78
N ILE A 220 -20.22 -10.64 -3.08
CA ILE A 220 -20.13 -11.87 -3.87
C ILE A 220 -20.63 -13.02 -3.02
N ALA A 221 -21.35 -13.97 -3.63
CA ALA A 221 -21.84 -15.16 -2.94
C ALA A 221 -20.70 -15.87 -2.19
N ASP A 222 -21.01 -16.42 -1.00
CA ASP A 222 -20.08 -17.11 -0.10
C ASP A 222 -18.93 -16.27 0.51
N MET A 223 -18.68 -15.05 0.01
CA MET A 223 -17.66 -14.16 0.57
C MET A 223 -18.12 -13.49 1.86
N GLU A 224 -19.41 -13.19 2.00
CA GLU A 224 -19.96 -12.52 3.20
C GLU A 224 -19.59 -13.27 4.49
N GLU A 225 -19.73 -14.59 4.53
CA GLU A 225 -19.38 -15.41 5.70
C GLU A 225 -17.88 -15.31 6.02
N ARG A 226 -17.02 -15.33 4.99
CA ARG A 226 -15.56 -15.19 5.15
C ARG A 226 -15.19 -13.84 5.74
N PHE A 227 -15.76 -12.76 5.20
CA PHE A 227 -15.54 -11.41 5.71
C PHE A 227 -16.06 -11.25 7.14
N ASN A 228 -17.19 -11.86 7.49
CA ASN A 228 -17.71 -11.89 8.86
C ASN A 228 -16.80 -12.65 9.84
N GLY A 229 -16.05 -13.66 9.35
CA GLY A 229 -15.07 -14.40 10.13
C GLY A 229 -13.78 -13.63 10.42
N VAL A 230 -13.51 -12.53 9.72
CA VAL A 230 -12.31 -11.72 9.95
C VAL A 230 -12.47 -10.88 11.22
N LYS A 231 -11.47 -10.96 12.12
CA LYS A 231 -11.45 -10.10 13.29
C LYS A 231 -11.27 -8.65 12.87
N ARG A 232 -12.17 -7.78 13.34
CA ARG A 232 -12.19 -6.37 12.96
C ARG A 232 -11.04 -5.61 13.59
N VAL A 233 -10.51 -4.65 12.83
CA VAL A 233 -9.66 -3.59 13.37
C VAL A 233 -10.54 -2.56 14.06
N ASN A 234 -10.32 -2.42 15.36
CA ASN A 234 -10.99 -1.44 16.20
C ASN A 234 -9.91 -0.62 16.92
N THR A 235 -9.56 0.53 16.36
CA THR A 235 -8.66 1.48 17.02
C THR A 235 -9.42 2.47 17.90
N GLN A 236 -10.76 2.51 17.85
CA GLN A 236 -11.55 3.36 18.72
C GLN A 236 -11.41 2.96 20.19
N ASP A 237 -11.55 1.67 20.48
CA ASP A 237 -11.59 1.15 21.86
C ASP A 237 -10.20 0.79 22.41
N MET A 238 -9.13 1.02 21.64
CA MET A 238 -7.76 0.78 22.06
C MET A 238 -7.16 1.98 22.79
N ASP A 239 -6.31 1.70 23.77
CA ASP A 239 -5.52 2.72 24.49
C ASP A 239 -4.65 3.57 23.54
N ASP A 240 -4.63 4.89 23.77
CA ASP A 240 -3.91 5.86 22.94
C ASP A 240 -2.42 5.55 22.81
N GLU A 241 -1.76 5.20 23.91
CA GLU A 241 -0.33 4.91 23.90
C GLU A 241 -0.05 3.64 23.11
N TYR A 242 -0.91 2.63 23.26
CA TYR A 242 -0.80 1.38 22.53
C TYR A 242 -1.03 1.55 21.02
N VAL A 243 -2.10 2.25 20.61
CA VAL A 243 -2.35 2.55 19.18
C VAL A 243 -1.20 3.35 18.59
N LYS A 244 -0.72 4.37 19.31
CA LYS A 244 0.42 5.17 18.88
C LYS A 244 1.66 4.32 18.66
N LEU A 245 1.93 3.37 19.56
CA LEU A 245 3.07 2.46 19.44
C LEU A 245 2.97 1.59 18.18
N ILE A 246 1.85 0.88 17.99
CA ILE A 246 1.65 0.03 16.79
C ILE A 246 1.76 0.88 15.53
N ALA A 247 1.10 2.04 15.53
CA ALA A 247 1.08 2.91 14.37
C ALA A 247 2.48 3.45 14.02
N GLN A 248 3.33 3.74 15.02
CA GLN A 248 4.71 4.19 14.79
C GLN A 248 5.54 3.12 14.08
N PHE A 249 5.38 1.85 14.45
CA PHE A 249 6.04 0.74 13.75
C PHE A 249 5.59 0.63 12.29
N ALA A 250 4.28 0.49 12.08
CA ALA A 250 3.72 0.32 10.74
C ALA A 250 4.06 1.51 9.82
N ARG A 251 3.97 2.75 10.33
CA ARG A 251 4.26 3.96 9.55
C ARG A 251 5.74 4.19 9.33
N GLY A 252 6.60 3.81 10.26
CA GLY A 252 8.04 3.86 10.10
C GLY A 252 8.48 3.06 8.87
N ASP A 253 8.05 1.81 8.78
CA ASP A 253 8.36 0.92 7.65
C ASP A 253 7.77 1.43 6.34
N GLN A 254 6.51 1.89 6.35
CA GLN A 254 5.86 2.42 5.16
C GLN A 254 6.55 3.68 4.61
N ARG A 255 6.95 4.61 5.47
CA ARG A 255 7.68 5.83 5.06
C ARG A 255 9.09 5.51 4.57
N LEU A 256 9.74 4.50 5.13
CA LEU A 256 11.01 3.99 4.61
C LEU A 256 10.83 3.37 3.23
N ALA A 257 9.78 2.57 3.03
CA ALA A 257 9.44 1.97 1.75
C ALA A 257 9.16 3.03 0.67
N ALA A 258 8.38 4.07 1.00
CA ALA A 258 8.08 5.18 0.08
C ALA A 258 9.33 5.98 -0.36
N LYS A 259 10.42 5.94 0.43
CA LYS A 259 11.70 6.57 0.10
C LYS A 259 12.64 5.66 -0.70
N LYS A 260 12.35 4.35 -0.80
CA LYS A 260 13.16 3.44 -1.62
C LYS A 260 12.99 3.82 -3.09
N THR A 261 14.09 3.85 -3.84
CA THR A 261 14.03 4.10 -5.28
C THR A 261 13.36 2.92 -5.96
N ASN A 262 12.47 3.18 -6.93
CA ASN A 262 11.83 2.14 -7.74
C ASN A 262 12.81 1.42 -8.67
N THR A 263 14.05 1.91 -8.75
CA THR A 263 15.13 1.32 -9.52
C THR A 263 16.30 0.93 -8.62
N THR A 264 16.95 -0.19 -8.94
CA THR A 264 18.19 -0.63 -8.31
C THR A 264 19.20 -0.93 -9.39
N ALA A 265 20.30 -0.18 -9.44
CA ALA A 265 21.42 -0.48 -10.31
C ALA A 265 22.23 -1.62 -9.69
N HIS A 266 22.65 -2.57 -10.53
CA HIS A 266 23.42 -3.73 -10.09
C HIS A 266 24.87 -3.59 -10.53
N ASP A 267 25.80 -3.95 -9.65
CA ASP A 267 27.18 -4.25 -10.01
C ASP A 267 27.27 -5.72 -10.42
N PHE A 268 27.74 -5.98 -11.64
CA PHE A 268 27.71 -7.32 -12.22
C PHE A 268 28.88 -7.61 -13.16
N LYS A 269 29.11 -8.90 -13.36
CA LYS A 269 29.95 -9.46 -14.42
C LYS A 269 29.09 -10.23 -15.41
N THR A 270 29.25 -9.89 -16.69
CA THR A 270 28.65 -10.66 -17.79
C THR A 270 29.46 -11.92 -18.01
N LEU A 271 28.82 -13.09 -17.88
CA LEU A 271 29.46 -14.38 -18.16
C LEU A 271 29.35 -14.72 -19.65
N PHE A 272 28.16 -14.57 -20.23
CA PHE A 272 27.96 -14.69 -21.66
C PHE A 272 26.66 -14.00 -22.10
N THR A 273 26.61 -13.61 -23.36
CA THR A 273 25.39 -13.24 -24.08
C THR A 273 25.15 -14.23 -25.22
N ASN A 274 23.91 -14.65 -25.41
CA ASN A 274 23.52 -15.57 -26.47
C ASN A 274 22.11 -15.26 -26.93
N LYS A 275 21.94 -14.91 -28.21
CA LYS A 275 20.64 -14.51 -28.78
C LYS A 275 19.96 -13.48 -27.88
N GLN A 276 18.85 -13.83 -27.24
CA GLN A 276 18.05 -12.98 -26.37
C GLN A 276 18.33 -13.18 -24.87
N LYS A 277 19.40 -13.90 -24.52
CA LYS A 277 19.74 -14.25 -23.13
C LYS A 277 21.07 -13.67 -22.72
N ALA A 278 21.14 -13.15 -21.50
CA ALA A 278 22.37 -12.75 -20.83
C ALA A 278 22.52 -13.49 -19.51
N LYS A 279 23.65 -14.17 -19.29
CA LYS A 279 23.98 -14.73 -17.98
C LYS A 279 24.88 -13.75 -17.24
N LEU A 280 24.36 -13.19 -16.16
CA LEU A 280 25.03 -12.21 -15.33
C LEU A 280 25.31 -12.79 -13.95
N THR A 281 26.36 -12.31 -13.29
CA THR A 281 26.64 -12.61 -11.88
C THR A 281 26.87 -11.32 -11.13
N ALA A 282 26.09 -11.07 -10.09
CA ALA A 282 26.24 -9.90 -9.24
C ALA A 282 27.59 -9.94 -8.51
N ASP A 283 28.28 -8.81 -8.39
CA ASP A 283 29.59 -8.71 -7.74
C ASP A 283 29.54 -8.89 -6.22
N ARG A 284 28.41 -8.56 -5.60
CA ARG A 284 28.13 -8.80 -4.19
C ARG A 284 26.78 -9.49 -4.03
N PHE A 285 26.61 -10.23 -2.93
CA PHE A 285 25.36 -10.95 -2.66
C PHE A 285 24.17 -10.02 -2.35
N GLN A 286 24.45 -8.84 -1.81
CA GLN A 286 23.43 -7.81 -1.56
C GLN A 286 22.81 -7.27 -2.87
N ASP A 287 23.56 -7.31 -3.97
CA ASP A 287 23.14 -6.85 -5.30
C ASP A 287 22.60 -8.00 -6.17
N ARG A 288 22.25 -9.13 -5.54
CA ARG A 288 21.72 -10.30 -6.26
C ARG A 288 20.43 -9.93 -7.00
N PHE A 289 20.28 -10.49 -8.19
CA PHE A 289 19.04 -10.41 -8.95
C PHE A 289 17.94 -11.19 -8.23
N ARG A 290 16.71 -10.68 -8.30
CA ARG A 290 15.53 -11.35 -7.75
C ARG A 290 14.81 -12.12 -8.86
N LYS A 291 14.10 -13.20 -8.50
CA LYS A 291 13.24 -13.93 -9.45
C LYS A 291 12.10 -13.02 -9.94
N ASN A 292 11.59 -13.27 -11.15
CA ASN A 292 10.46 -12.58 -11.76
C ASN A 292 10.52 -11.05 -11.63
N SER A 293 11.69 -10.48 -11.91
CA SER A 293 11.95 -9.05 -11.83
C SER A 293 12.15 -8.47 -13.23
N ASP A 294 11.51 -7.34 -13.48
CA ASP A 294 11.70 -6.57 -14.69
C ASP A 294 13.03 -5.85 -14.64
N MET A 295 13.74 -5.87 -15.77
CA MET A 295 15.09 -5.38 -15.90
C MET A 295 15.17 -4.43 -17.09
N GLN A 296 15.96 -3.38 -16.91
CA GLN A 296 16.41 -2.52 -17.99
C GLN A 296 17.92 -2.69 -18.14
N LEU A 297 18.35 -3.02 -19.35
CA LEU A 297 19.76 -3.19 -19.68
C LEU A 297 20.19 -2.04 -20.57
N ARG A 298 21.32 -1.41 -20.23
CA ARG A 298 22.04 -0.51 -21.13
C ARG A 298 23.05 -1.33 -21.91
N VAL A 299 22.90 -1.38 -23.23
CA VAL A 299 23.65 -2.26 -24.13
C VAL A 299 24.37 -1.41 -25.16
N CYS A 300 25.60 -1.79 -25.49
CA CYS A 300 26.41 -1.20 -26.55
C CYS A 300 26.64 -2.24 -27.65
N ASP A 301 26.39 -1.87 -28.90
CA ASP A 301 26.60 -2.74 -30.04
C ASP A 301 28.01 -2.68 -30.63
N ALA A 302 28.27 -3.50 -31.66
CA ALA A 302 29.56 -3.56 -32.33
C ALA A 302 29.96 -2.24 -33.04
N THR A 303 29.00 -1.34 -33.29
CA THR A 303 29.25 -0.01 -33.88
C THR A 303 29.57 1.04 -32.81
N GLY A 304 29.44 0.68 -31.52
CA GLY A 304 29.60 1.59 -30.40
C GLY A 304 28.32 2.33 -30.02
N ALA A 305 27.17 2.02 -30.63
CA ALA A 305 25.91 2.67 -30.32
C ALA A 305 25.31 2.10 -29.03
N GLU A 306 24.94 3.00 -28.11
CA GLU A 306 24.29 2.64 -26.85
C GLU A 306 22.77 2.75 -26.95
N TYR A 307 22.07 1.77 -26.43
CA TYR A 307 20.62 1.78 -26.32
C TYR A 307 20.13 1.03 -25.09
N LEU A 308 18.86 1.23 -24.74
CA LEU A 308 18.19 0.55 -23.64
C LEU A 308 17.31 -0.58 -24.17
N THR A 309 17.41 -1.75 -23.56
CA THR A 309 16.49 -2.87 -23.82
C THR A 309 15.84 -3.33 -22.52
N ARG A 310 14.61 -3.84 -22.63
CA ARG A 310 13.88 -4.42 -21.50
C ARG A 310 14.03 -5.93 -21.51
N GLY A 311 14.12 -6.50 -20.32
CA GLY A 311 14.12 -7.93 -20.12
C GLY A 311 13.54 -8.32 -18.77
N GLY A 312 13.48 -9.63 -18.52
CA GLY A 312 13.05 -10.21 -17.25
C GLY A 312 14.02 -11.27 -16.78
N THR A 313 14.12 -11.45 -15.47
CA THR A 313 14.89 -12.57 -14.90
C THR A 313 14.17 -13.88 -15.16
N ALA A 314 14.78 -14.79 -15.94
CA ALA A 314 14.23 -16.11 -16.23
C ALA A 314 14.68 -17.16 -15.21
N VAL A 315 15.97 -17.16 -14.87
CA VAL A 315 16.54 -18.11 -13.89
C VAL A 315 17.42 -17.34 -12.92
N VAL A 316 17.27 -17.60 -11.62
CA VAL A 316 18.10 -16.99 -10.57
C VAL A 316 18.62 -18.10 -9.66
N ALA A 317 19.95 -18.15 -9.50
CA ALA A 317 20.65 -19.10 -8.64
C ALA A 317 21.75 -18.36 -7.86
N GLY A 318 21.47 -18.06 -6.58
CA GLY A 318 22.38 -17.32 -5.72
C GLY A 318 22.66 -15.91 -6.26
N ARG A 319 23.91 -15.69 -6.72
CA ARG A 319 24.35 -14.41 -7.30
C ARG A 319 24.23 -14.35 -8.82
N SER A 320 23.99 -15.49 -9.46
CA SER A 320 23.90 -15.59 -10.91
C SER A 320 22.45 -15.53 -11.36
N ALA A 321 22.20 -14.84 -12.47
CA ALA A 321 20.91 -14.80 -13.11
C ALA A 321 21.03 -14.89 -14.63
N THR A 322 20.01 -15.46 -15.25
CA THR A 322 19.79 -15.37 -16.68
C THR A 322 18.67 -14.37 -16.92
N ILE A 323 18.98 -13.33 -17.70
CA ILE A 323 18.02 -12.31 -18.12
C ILE A 323 17.64 -12.60 -19.56
N GLU A 324 16.34 -12.58 -19.85
CA GLU A 324 15.77 -12.74 -21.18
C GLU A 324 15.24 -11.39 -21.67
N THR A 325 15.63 -10.99 -22.87
CA THR A 325 15.26 -9.71 -23.50
C THR A 325 14.49 -9.93 -24.79
N ALA A 326 13.68 -8.95 -25.22
CA ALA A 326 13.06 -8.99 -26.54
C ALA A 326 14.11 -8.85 -27.66
N ASP A 327 15.14 -8.02 -27.43
CA ASP A 327 16.19 -7.75 -28.39
C ASP A 327 17.30 -8.81 -28.37
N ARG A 328 17.98 -8.97 -29.51
CA ARG A 328 19.19 -9.80 -29.60
C ARG A 328 20.37 -9.09 -28.92
N LEU A 329 21.09 -9.81 -28.08
CA LEU A 329 22.27 -9.43 -27.28
C LEU A 329 23.59 -10.03 -27.80
N GLU A 330 23.52 -10.92 -28.80
CA GLU A 330 24.71 -11.54 -29.39
C GLU A 330 25.62 -10.50 -30.04
N GLY A 331 26.93 -10.57 -29.75
CA GLY A 331 27.93 -9.60 -30.22
C GLY A 331 27.82 -8.22 -29.58
N LYS A 332 27.01 -8.06 -28.52
CA LYS A 332 26.80 -6.79 -27.82
C LYS A 332 27.33 -6.85 -26.39
N THR A 333 27.75 -5.69 -25.88
CA THR A 333 28.27 -5.53 -24.52
C THR A 333 27.22 -4.92 -23.61
N ILE A 334 26.97 -5.52 -22.46
CA ILE A 334 26.04 -4.98 -21.46
C ILE A 334 26.82 -4.03 -20.55
N LEU A 335 26.48 -2.75 -20.58
CA LEU A 335 27.14 -1.67 -19.85
C LEU A 335 26.49 -1.38 -18.48
N GLY A 336 25.25 -1.80 -18.28
CA GLY A 336 24.51 -1.52 -17.06
C GLY A 336 23.25 -2.37 -16.98
N VAL A 337 22.91 -2.80 -15.76
CA VAL A 337 21.65 -3.50 -15.49
C VAL A 337 20.97 -2.84 -14.31
N THR A 338 19.71 -2.50 -14.50
CA THR A 338 18.86 -1.86 -13.52
C THR A 338 17.59 -2.67 -13.35
N THR A 339 17.28 -3.10 -12.13
CA THR A 339 15.94 -3.65 -11.84
C THR A 339 14.93 -2.53 -11.84
N LEU A 340 13.83 -2.70 -12.58
CA LEU A 340 12.66 -1.83 -12.54
C LEU A 340 11.66 -2.37 -11.50
N ASN A 341 10.94 -1.47 -10.83
CA ASN A 341 9.95 -1.81 -9.81
C ASN A 341 10.50 -2.72 -8.69
N ALA A 342 11.77 -2.49 -8.31
CA ALA A 342 12.57 -3.37 -7.46
C ALA A 342 12.02 -3.58 -6.03
N ALA A 343 11.09 -2.73 -5.58
CA ALA A 343 10.65 -2.67 -4.20
C ALA A 343 9.44 -3.57 -3.88
N LYS A 344 9.39 -4.81 -4.41
CA LYS A 344 8.48 -5.82 -3.83
C LYS A 344 8.82 -6.01 -2.34
N PRO A 345 7.82 -6.07 -1.44
CA PRO A 345 8.04 -6.32 -0.02
C PRO A 345 8.87 -7.59 0.20
N THR A 346 9.85 -7.52 1.08
CA THR A 346 10.59 -8.73 1.52
C THR A 346 9.70 -9.59 2.42
N ILE A 347 10.09 -10.85 2.68
CA ILE A 347 9.39 -11.71 3.64
C ILE A 347 9.25 -11.03 5.01
N VAL A 348 10.33 -10.37 5.47
CA VAL A 348 10.33 -9.60 6.72
C VAL A 348 9.34 -8.44 6.66
N ASP A 349 9.30 -7.69 5.55
CA ASP A 349 8.33 -6.60 5.40
C ASP A 349 6.88 -7.12 5.46
N ARG A 350 6.61 -8.27 4.82
CA ARG A 350 5.29 -8.94 4.86
C ARG A 350 4.92 -9.41 6.26
N GLN A 351 5.84 -10.05 6.98
CA GLN A 351 5.61 -10.50 8.37
C GLN A 351 5.35 -9.32 9.31
N LYS A 352 6.12 -8.23 9.18
CA LYS A 352 5.90 -7.02 9.98
C LYS A 352 4.52 -6.40 9.71
N ALA A 353 4.13 -6.27 8.44
CA ALA A 353 2.81 -5.77 8.07
C ALA A 353 1.69 -6.66 8.64
N TYR A 354 1.86 -7.98 8.52
CA TYR A 354 0.95 -8.98 9.09
C TYR A 354 0.80 -8.84 10.61
N HIS A 355 1.91 -8.80 11.36
CA HIS A 355 1.85 -8.66 12.82
C HIS A 355 1.29 -7.31 13.26
N SER A 356 1.55 -6.23 12.50
CA SER A 356 0.95 -4.92 12.76
C SER A 356 -0.57 -4.98 12.60
N LEU A 357 -1.08 -5.62 11.54
CA LEU A 357 -2.51 -5.87 11.37
C LEU A 357 -3.07 -6.72 12.52
N ARG A 358 -2.41 -7.83 12.89
CA ARG A 358 -2.83 -8.68 14.02
C ARG A 358 -2.88 -7.92 15.34
N ALA A 359 -1.97 -6.98 15.56
CA ALA A 359 -2.01 -6.10 16.73
C ALA A 359 -3.23 -5.15 16.69
N PHE A 360 -3.51 -4.54 15.54
CA PHE A 360 -4.72 -3.70 15.34
C PHE A 360 -6.04 -4.48 15.38
N GLN A 361 -6.02 -5.77 15.07
CA GLN A 361 -7.15 -6.67 15.28
C GLN A 361 -7.24 -7.17 16.73
N GLY A 362 -6.28 -6.84 17.60
CA GLY A 362 -6.21 -7.33 18.98
C GLY A 362 -6.00 -8.85 19.08
N HIS A 363 -5.44 -9.50 18.06
CA HIS A 363 -4.98 -10.89 18.16
C HIS A 363 -3.69 -11.00 18.98
N VAL A 364 -2.85 -9.97 18.92
CA VAL A 364 -1.57 -9.91 19.63
C VAL A 364 -1.50 -8.62 20.42
N HIS A 365 -1.11 -8.72 21.68
CA HIS A 365 -0.80 -7.57 22.53
C HIS A 365 0.71 -7.45 22.68
N LEU A 366 1.33 -6.48 21.99
CA LEU A 366 2.80 -6.38 21.91
C LEU A 366 3.46 -6.19 23.29
N LEU A 367 2.80 -5.48 24.20
CA LEU A 367 3.32 -5.17 25.54
C LEU A 367 3.15 -6.32 26.54
N THR A 368 2.54 -7.43 26.14
CA THR A 368 2.54 -8.66 26.95
C THR A 368 3.93 -9.29 26.97
N ASN A 369 4.75 -9.04 25.93
CA ASN A 369 6.15 -9.45 25.95
C ASN A 369 6.97 -8.46 26.81
N PRO A 370 7.61 -8.90 27.90
CA PRO A 370 8.34 -8.04 28.82
C PRO A 370 9.52 -7.32 28.16
N PHE A 371 10.19 -7.96 27.19
CA PHE A 371 11.27 -7.31 26.44
C PHE A 371 10.75 -6.17 25.57
N LEU A 372 9.64 -6.39 24.86
CA LEU A 372 9.02 -5.34 24.05
C LEU A 372 8.50 -4.22 24.96
N LYS A 373 7.87 -4.54 26.09
CA LYS A 373 7.42 -3.54 27.06
C LYS A 373 8.58 -2.67 27.55
N TYR A 374 9.69 -3.28 27.95
CA TYR A 374 10.89 -2.56 28.41
C TYR A 374 11.48 -1.62 27.34
N ILE A 375 11.58 -2.10 26.09
CA ILE A 375 12.16 -1.33 24.98
C ILE A 375 11.23 -0.19 24.55
N LEU A 376 9.93 -0.43 24.53
CA LEU A 376 8.94 0.44 23.88
C LEU A 376 8.23 1.39 24.83
N GLN A 377 8.13 1.01 26.10
CA GLN A 377 7.58 1.82 27.18
C GLN A 377 8.52 1.74 28.40
N PRO A 378 9.74 2.31 28.30
CA PRO A 378 10.67 2.30 29.41
C PRO A 378 10.05 3.05 30.59
N SER A 379 9.91 2.35 31.72
CA SER A 379 9.43 2.90 32.98
C SER A 379 10.41 2.58 34.10
N GLN A 380 10.57 3.50 35.06
CA GLN A 380 11.35 3.25 36.26
C GLN A 380 10.74 2.16 37.15
N GLU A 381 9.43 1.91 36.99
CA GLU A 381 8.67 0.89 37.72
C GLU A 381 8.70 -0.49 37.04
N PHE A 382 9.41 -0.63 35.90
CA PHE A 382 9.50 -1.92 35.22
C PHE A 382 10.38 -2.89 36.00
N SER A 383 9.84 -4.08 36.27
CA SER A 383 10.58 -5.25 36.75
C SER A 383 10.52 -6.35 35.70
N TRP A 384 11.67 -7.03 35.50
CA TRP A 384 11.70 -8.25 34.72
C TRP A 384 10.88 -9.34 35.42
N PRO A 385 10.17 -10.20 34.69
CA PRO A 385 9.53 -11.35 35.30
C PRO A 385 10.60 -12.25 35.94
N GLU A 386 10.27 -12.85 37.09
CA GLU A 386 11.18 -13.75 37.81
C GLU A 386 11.48 -15.02 37.00
N GLU A 387 10.53 -15.43 36.16
CA GLU A 387 10.65 -16.58 35.27
C GLU A 387 10.38 -16.16 33.82
N PHE A 388 11.25 -16.59 32.91
CA PHE A 388 11.00 -16.52 31.48
C PHE A 388 10.47 -17.87 31.01
N ILE A 389 9.48 -17.85 30.10
CA ILE A 389 9.05 -19.06 29.41
C ILE A 389 10.22 -19.50 28.51
N SER A 390 11.04 -20.42 28.99
CA SER A 390 12.07 -21.09 28.20
C SER A 390 11.41 -22.19 27.38
N THR A 391 11.20 -21.95 26.09
CA THR A 391 10.87 -23.03 25.16
C THR A 391 12.16 -23.59 24.59
N ASP A 392 12.51 -24.84 24.92
CA ASP A 392 13.66 -25.55 24.33
C ASP A 392 13.48 -25.83 22.83
N THR A 393 12.28 -25.57 22.30
CA THR A 393 11.96 -25.68 20.88
C THR A 393 12.53 -24.48 20.12
N ILE A 394 13.67 -24.69 19.47
CA ILE A 394 14.15 -23.81 18.39
C ILE A 394 13.12 -23.92 17.24
N PRO A 395 12.47 -22.82 16.81
CA PRO A 395 11.58 -22.87 15.66
C PRO A 395 12.34 -23.41 14.44
N PRO A 396 11.73 -24.31 13.64
CA PRO A 396 12.39 -24.84 12.46
C PRO A 396 12.77 -23.68 11.52
N VAL A 397 14.04 -23.65 11.09
CA VAL A 397 14.49 -22.72 10.06
C VAL A 397 13.88 -23.19 8.74
N LEU A 398 12.79 -22.55 8.32
CA LEU A 398 12.20 -22.76 7.00
C LEU A 398 13.14 -22.16 5.95
N SER A 399 13.84 -23.01 5.21
CA SER A 399 14.62 -22.62 4.04
C SER A 399 13.80 -22.89 2.77
N ASP A 400 13.39 -21.82 2.09
CA ASP A 400 12.81 -21.86 0.74
C ASP A 400 13.89 -21.80 -0.36
#